data_AF-A0A8H8UAC9-F1
#
_entry.id   AF-A0A8H8UAC9-F1
#
_cell.length_a   1.000
_cell.length_b   1.000
_cell.length_c   1.000
_cell.angle_alpha   90.00
_cell.angle_beta   90.00
_cell.angle_gamma   90.00
#
_symmetry.space_group_name_H-M   'P 1'
#
loop_
_entity.id
_entity.type
_entity.pdbx_description
1 polymer ?
#
loop_
_entity_poly.entity_id
_entity_poly.type
_entity_poly.pdbx_seq_one_letter_code
_entity_poly.pdbx_strand_id
1 'polypeptide(L)'
;MLSVTLSLLALSSATAVYAQAAGYAQCGGMTWQGATTCVAGYTCTVSSEYYSQCLPGSESASITTTGTGSTTPTSSSGSSPTNGPGTTLQAGYYWIRAVEDPNFHKYLQTDPEYEPGTALLADYTTAGQFQIVDGQLVELVTGGLLYAVVEPQANSTVVKLSVSFGSEMNTYGTFAFSGDAVQWSIPSISRPNLSAWLVCGSQTLWINLGAYAYMTPAGCADETIHYYNGATAVS
;
A
#
# COMPACT_ATOMS: atom_id res chain seq x y z
N MET A 1 -47.21 -7.75 -64.76
CA MET A 1 -46.66 -6.82 -63.76
C MET A 1 -47.09 -7.29 -62.38
N LEU A 2 -46.16 -7.78 -61.57
CA LEU A 2 -46.39 -8.04 -60.15
C LEU A 2 -45.10 -7.67 -59.42
N SER A 3 -45.09 -6.49 -58.79
CA SER A 3 -43.97 -5.98 -58.01
C SER A 3 -43.87 -6.72 -56.68
N VAL A 4 -42.69 -7.27 -56.38
CA VAL A 4 -42.35 -7.82 -55.07
C VAL A 4 -41.67 -6.69 -54.28
N THR A 5 -42.35 -6.16 -53.25
CA THR A 5 -41.78 -5.17 -52.34
C THR A 5 -40.99 -5.86 -51.23
N LEU A 6 -39.68 -5.64 -51.22
CA LEU A 6 -38.73 -6.12 -50.22
C LEU A 6 -38.86 -5.28 -48.94
N SER A 7 -39.33 -5.88 -47.83
CA SER A 7 -39.36 -5.23 -46.52
C SER A 7 -37.98 -5.34 -45.85
N LEU A 8 -37.31 -4.21 -45.62
CA LEU A 8 -36.10 -4.14 -44.80
C LEU A 8 -36.49 -4.14 -43.31
N LEU A 9 -36.07 -5.17 -42.57
CA LEU A 9 -35.99 -5.13 -41.12
C LEU A 9 -34.74 -4.32 -40.73
N ALA A 10 -34.94 -3.14 -40.14
CA ALA A 10 -33.85 -2.37 -39.54
C ALA A 10 -33.54 -2.96 -38.15
N LEU A 11 -32.41 -3.67 -38.02
CA LEU A 11 -31.83 -4.02 -36.71
C LEU A 11 -31.22 -2.75 -36.11
N SER A 12 -31.90 -2.18 -35.12
CA SER A 12 -31.34 -1.11 -34.29
C SER A 12 -30.33 -1.72 -33.31
N SER A 13 -29.04 -1.62 -33.62
CA SER A 13 -27.97 -1.87 -32.64
C SER A 13 -27.98 -0.76 -31.60
N ALA A 14 -28.44 -1.07 -30.39
CA ALA A 14 -28.27 -0.20 -29.24
C ALA A 14 -26.79 -0.22 -28.84
N THR A 15 -26.05 0.82 -29.20
CA THR A 15 -24.70 1.03 -28.67
C THR A 15 -24.83 1.43 -27.20
N ALA A 16 -24.52 0.51 -26.28
CA ALA A 16 -24.39 0.83 -24.88
C ALA A 16 -23.19 1.75 -24.68
N VAL A 17 -23.46 3.01 -24.34
CA VAL A 17 -22.43 3.97 -23.93
C VAL A 17 -22.17 3.70 -22.45
N TYR A 18 -21.06 3.02 -22.13
CA TYR A 18 -20.63 2.87 -20.75
C TYR A 18 -20.01 4.19 -20.28
N ALA A 19 -20.54 4.76 -19.20
CA ALA A 19 -19.91 5.90 -18.53
C ALA A 19 -18.50 5.50 -18.03
N GLN A 20 -17.61 6.47 -17.84
CA GLN A 20 -16.25 6.20 -17.35
C GLN A 20 -16.29 5.42 -16.01
N ALA A 21 -15.39 4.44 -15.86
CA ALA A 21 -15.21 3.70 -14.62
C ALA A 21 -14.73 4.66 -13.52
N ALA A 22 -15.42 4.66 -12.38
CA ALA A 22 -15.03 5.47 -11.22
C ALA A 22 -13.61 5.09 -10.73
N GLY A 23 -13.00 5.97 -9.95
CA GLY A 23 -11.73 5.65 -9.30
C GLY A 23 -11.84 4.34 -8.52
N TYR A 24 -10.84 3.48 -8.65
CA TYR A 24 -10.77 2.12 -8.09
C TYR A 24 -11.83 1.12 -8.59
N ALA A 25 -12.66 1.49 -9.56
CA ALA A 25 -13.59 0.54 -10.18
C ALA A 25 -12.85 -0.39 -11.17
N GLN A 26 -13.46 -1.55 -11.46
CA GLN A 26 -12.98 -2.43 -12.51
C GLN A 26 -13.10 -1.73 -13.87
N CYS A 27 -12.00 -1.73 -14.61
CA CYS A 27 -11.89 -1.12 -15.92
C CYS A 27 -11.39 -2.11 -16.99
N GLY A 28 -11.22 -3.38 -16.65
CA GLY A 28 -10.74 -4.39 -17.59
C GLY A 28 -10.70 -5.78 -16.99
N GLY A 29 -10.40 -6.76 -17.86
CA GLY A 29 -10.39 -8.17 -17.54
C GLY A 29 -11.00 -9.00 -18.67
N MET A 30 -10.56 -10.25 -18.84
CA MET A 30 -10.93 -11.12 -19.96
C MET A 30 -12.45 -11.30 -20.18
N THR A 31 -13.26 -11.18 -19.13
CA THR A 31 -14.74 -11.28 -19.19
C THR A 31 -15.46 -9.96 -18.90
N TRP A 32 -14.73 -8.84 -18.79
CA TRP A 32 -15.31 -7.55 -18.44
C TRP A 32 -16.00 -6.89 -19.64
N GLN A 33 -17.31 -6.64 -19.52
CA GLN A 33 -18.11 -5.93 -20.52
C GLN A 33 -18.47 -4.49 -20.11
N GLY A 34 -17.96 -4.03 -18.97
CA GLY A 34 -18.24 -2.69 -18.44
C GLY A 34 -17.32 -1.62 -19.02
N ALA A 35 -17.28 -0.48 -18.32
CA ALA A 35 -16.45 0.65 -18.71
C ALA A 35 -14.96 0.27 -18.75
N THR A 36 -14.26 0.59 -19.83
CA THR A 36 -12.81 0.32 -19.98
C THR A 36 -11.93 1.55 -19.85
N THR A 37 -12.55 2.73 -19.76
CA THR A 37 -11.88 4.01 -19.57
C THR A 37 -12.23 4.56 -18.20
N CYS A 38 -11.22 4.98 -17.45
CA CYS A 38 -11.38 5.55 -16.13
C CYS A 38 -11.80 7.01 -16.18
N VAL A 39 -12.37 7.51 -15.08
CA VAL A 39 -12.59 8.95 -14.86
C VAL A 39 -11.27 9.72 -14.93
N ALA A 40 -11.33 11.02 -15.22
CA ALA A 40 -10.15 11.87 -15.33
C ALA A 40 -9.26 11.78 -14.08
N GLY A 41 -7.93 11.73 -14.28
CA GLY A 41 -6.94 11.54 -13.22
C GLY A 41 -6.73 10.07 -12.82
N TYR A 42 -7.41 9.13 -13.45
CA TYR A 42 -7.22 7.70 -13.24
C TYR A 42 -6.88 6.99 -14.55
N THR A 43 -5.99 6.01 -14.46
CA THR A 43 -5.54 5.14 -15.55
C THR A 43 -5.98 3.71 -15.26
N CYS A 44 -6.44 2.99 -16.29
CA CYS A 44 -6.80 1.59 -16.13
C CYS A 44 -5.54 0.72 -16.06
N THR A 45 -5.22 0.21 -14.88
CA THR A 45 -4.02 -0.60 -14.63
C THR A 45 -4.41 -2.06 -14.52
N VAL A 46 -3.75 -2.92 -15.31
CA VAL A 46 -3.96 -4.38 -15.29
C VAL A 46 -3.43 -4.94 -13.97
N SER A 47 -4.26 -5.65 -13.22
CA SER A 47 -3.87 -6.33 -11.98
C SER A 47 -3.76 -7.85 -12.18
N SER A 48 -4.63 -8.43 -13.00
CA SER A 48 -4.56 -9.82 -13.47
C SER A 48 -5.21 -9.96 -14.84
N GLU A 49 -5.13 -11.15 -15.45
CA GLU A 49 -5.81 -11.45 -16.73
C GLU A 49 -7.32 -11.20 -16.68
N TYR A 50 -7.94 -11.37 -15.51
CA TYR A 50 -9.39 -11.23 -15.31
C TYR A 50 -9.80 -9.90 -14.69
N TYR A 51 -8.84 -9.05 -14.29
CA TYR A 51 -9.13 -7.83 -13.54
C TYR A 51 -8.12 -6.71 -13.80
N SER A 52 -8.63 -5.56 -14.23
CA SER A 52 -7.90 -4.29 -14.28
C SER A 52 -8.68 -3.25 -13.48
N GLN A 53 -7.98 -2.36 -12.78
CA GLN A 53 -8.58 -1.36 -11.90
C GLN A 53 -8.16 0.06 -12.28
N CYS A 54 -9.09 1.01 -12.16
CA CYS A 54 -8.78 2.43 -12.29
C CYS A 54 -7.92 2.91 -11.12
N LEU A 55 -6.65 3.14 -11.35
CA LEU A 55 -5.73 3.68 -10.35
C LEU A 55 -5.34 5.12 -10.71
N PRO A 56 -5.03 5.99 -9.75
CA PRO A 56 -4.61 7.36 -10.04
C PRO A 56 -3.42 7.37 -11.01
N GLY A 57 -3.58 8.04 -12.15
CA GLY A 57 -2.52 8.23 -13.11
C GLY A 57 -1.73 9.49 -12.76
N SER A 58 -0.41 9.38 -12.62
CA SER A 58 0.47 10.56 -12.65
C SER A 58 0.47 11.13 -14.08
N GLU A 59 -0.54 11.92 -14.43
CA GLU A 59 -0.52 12.67 -15.68
C GLU A 59 0.48 13.82 -15.55
N SER A 60 1.62 13.65 -16.21
CA SER A 60 2.50 14.74 -16.60
C SER A 60 1.73 15.65 -17.56
N ALA A 61 1.16 16.73 -17.02
CA ALA A 61 0.59 17.80 -17.82
C ALA A 61 1.71 18.46 -18.64
N SER A 62 1.79 18.14 -19.92
CA SER A 62 2.50 18.97 -20.88
C SER A 62 1.74 20.30 -20.99
N ILE A 63 2.31 21.36 -20.41
CA ILE A 63 1.82 22.72 -20.63
C ILE A 63 2.99 23.58 -21.10
N THR A 64 3.00 23.85 -22.41
CA THR A 64 3.76 24.95 -23.01
C THR A 64 3.11 26.28 -22.59
N THR A 65 3.81 27.14 -21.84
CA THR A 65 3.80 28.62 -22.01
C THR A 65 4.75 29.34 -21.04
N THR A 66 5.80 29.94 -21.61
CA THR A 66 6.36 31.29 -21.43
C THR A 66 6.21 32.06 -20.09
N GLY A 67 7.35 32.31 -19.41
CA GLY A 67 7.81 33.68 -19.08
C GLY A 67 7.57 34.32 -17.69
N THR A 68 8.64 34.34 -16.89
CA THR A 68 9.15 35.47 -16.04
C THR A 68 8.54 35.76 -14.66
N GLY A 69 9.38 35.66 -13.60
CA GLY A 69 9.25 36.50 -12.39
C GLY A 69 9.56 35.85 -11.03
N SER A 70 10.81 35.94 -10.61
CA SER A 70 11.42 35.70 -9.29
C SER A 70 10.57 35.95 -8.02
N THR A 71 10.56 35.02 -7.06
CA THR A 71 11.08 35.20 -5.68
C THR A 71 11.12 33.87 -4.92
N THR A 72 12.23 33.62 -4.25
CA THR A 72 12.61 32.44 -3.47
C THR A 72 11.75 32.26 -2.22
N PRO A 73 11.38 31.01 -1.88
CA PRO A 73 11.71 30.52 -0.55
C PRO A 73 12.56 29.25 -0.66
N THR A 74 13.63 29.23 0.13
CA THR A 74 14.51 28.09 0.31
C THR A 74 13.70 26.95 0.93
N SER A 75 13.20 26.07 0.07
CA SER A 75 12.64 24.78 0.48
C SER A 75 13.73 23.75 0.28
N SER A 76 14.14 23.13 1.37
CA SER A 76 15.07 22.01 1.41
C SER A 76 14.64 20.96 0.40
N SER A 77 15.46 20.76 -0.63
CA SER A 77 15.36 19.64 -1.56
C SER A 77 15.54 18.33 -0.77
N GLY A 78 14.44 17.75 -0.31
CA GLY A 78 14.38 16.31 -0.09
C GLY A 78 14.49 15.67 -1.45
N SER A 79 15.56 14.91 -1.70
CA SER A 79 15.63 14.03 -2.85
C SER A 79 14.38 13.15 -2.82
N SER A 80 13.47 13.30 -3.78
CA SER A 80 12.40 12.33 -3.96
C SER A 80 13.07 10.97 -4.12
N PRO A 81 12.70 9.97 -3.30
CA PRO A 81 13.13 8.62 -3.56
C PRO A 81 12.61 8.23 -4.93
N THR A 82 13.49 7.74 -5.80
CA THR A 82 13.19 7.54 -7.21
C THR A 82 12.05 6.54 -7.44
N ASN A 83 11.71 5.72 -6.43
CA ASN A 83 10.70 4.67 -6.48
C ASN A 83 9.58 4.77 -5.40
N GLY A 84 9.50 5.85 -4.62
CA GLY A 84 8.50 5.99 -3.54
C GLY A 84 7.23 6.75 -3.94
N PRO A 85 6.12 6.63 -3.18
CA PRO A 85 4.83 7.29 -3.47
C PRO A 85 4.80 8.81 -3.19
N GLY A 86 5.95 9.40 -2.86
CA GLY A 86 6.10 10.79 -2.45
C GLY A 86 5.79 11.03 -0.98
N THR A 87 5.93 12.29 -0.55
CA THR A 87 5.82 12.72 0.85
C THR A 87 4.40 13.12 1.27
N THR A 88 3.46 13.15 0.32
CA THR A 88 2.04 13.40 0.59
C THR A 88 1.29 12.09 0.63
N LEU A 89 0.44 11.92 1.64
CA LEU A 89 -0.33 10.70 1.82
C LEU A 89 -1.31 10.49 0.66
N GLN A 90 -1.21 9.33 0.02
CA GLN A 90 -2.09 8.93 -1.07
C GLN A 90 -3.45 8.48 -0.52
N ALA A 91 -4.52 8.74 -1.27
CA ALA A 91 -5.87 8.42 -0.82
C ALA A 91 -6.02 6.92 -0.49
N GLY A 92 -6.57 6.65 0.69
CA GLY A 92 -6.77 5.29 1.22
C GLY A 92 -5.56 4.70 1.93
N TYR A 93 -4.35 5.26 1.78
CA TYR A 93 -3.14 4.81 2.46
C TYR A 93 -2.96 5.49 3.81
N TYR A 94 -2.08 4.90 4.61
CA TYR A 94 -1.67 5.43 5.91
C TYR A 94 -0.15 5.39 6.07
N TRP A 95 0.40 6.33 6.80
CA TRP A 95 1.69 6.12 7.42
C TRP A 95 1.52 5.11 8.56
N ILE A 96 2.53 4.29 8.87
CA ILE A 96 2.53 3.45 10.08
C ILE A 96 3.74 3.84 10.91
N ARG A 97 3.57 4.07 12.21
CA ARG A 97 4.65 4.51 13.10
C ARG A 97 4.56 3.92 14.50
N ALA A 98 5.68 3.81 15.18
CA ALA A 98 5.73 3.46 16.60
C ALA A 98 5.17 4.60 17.48
N VAL A 99 4.49 4.20 18.55
CA VAL A 99 3.83 5.13 19.50
C VAL A 99 4.41 5.06 20.92
N GLU A 100 5.54 4.40 21.11
CA GLU A 100 6.25 4.34 22.38
C GLU A 100 7.77 4.50 22.23
N ASP A 101 8.44 4.87 23.33
CA ASP A 101 9.89 4.95 23.38
C ASP A 101 10.52 3.54 23.34
N PRO A 102 11.69 3.36 22.70
CA PRO A 102 12.57 4.39 22.17
C PRO A 102 12.32 4.76 20.70
N ASN A 103 11.35 4.14 20.03
CA ASN A 103 11.09 4.34 18.60
C ASN A 103 9.93 5.29 18.33
N PHE A 104 9.54 6.10 19.31
CA PHE A 104 8.43 7.02 19.19
C PHE A 104 8.60 7.88 17.93
N HIS A 105 7.56 7.91 17.08
CA HIS A 105 7.56 8.59 15.79
C HIS A 105 8.59 8.09 14.75
N LYS A 106 9.09 6.86 14.90
CA LYS A 106 9.75 6.15 13.80
C LYS A 106 8.73 5.42 12.94
N TYR A 107 8.90 5.51 11.63
CA TYR A 107 7.95 5.09 10.63
C TYR A 107 8.36 3.78 9.97
N LEU A 108 7.37 2.96 9.68
CA LEU A 108 7.54 1.73 8.92
C LEU A 108 8.00 2.07 7.50
N GLN A 109 9.01 1.34 7.04
CA GLN A 109 9.59 1.43 5.71
C GLN A 109 10.39 0.17 5.40
N THR A 110 10.93 0.12 4.19
CA THR A 110 11.77 -0.96 3.67
C THR A 110 13.25 -0.57 3.60
N ASP A 111 14.13 -1.57 3.74
CA ASP A 111 15.55 -1.48 3.36
C ASP A 111 15.92 -2.61 2.39
N PRO A 112 16.29 -2.29 1.13
CA PRO A 112 16.42 -0.94 0.56
C PRO A 112 15.07 -0.19 0.44
N GLU A 113 15.12 1.14 0.41
CA GLU A 113 13.92 2.01 0.40
C GLU A 113 13.02 1.76 -0.83
N TYR A 114 11.75 1.40 -0.58
CA TYR A 114 10.72 1.06 -1.58
C TYR A 114 11.06 -0.12 -2.50
N GLU A 115 11.92 -1.03 -2.04
CA GLU A 115 12.28 -2.25 -2.75
C GLU A 115 12.03 -3.48 -1.86
N PRO A 116 11.90 -4.69 -2.44
CA PRO A 116 11.85 -5.91 -1.66
C PRO A 116 13.03 -6.00 -0.68
N GLY A 117 12.71 -6.11 0.61
CA GLY A 117 13.67 -5.80 1.65
C GLY A 117 13.17 -6.01 3.06
N THR A 118 14.01 -5.66 4.02
CA THR A 118 13.71 -5.83 5.45
C THR A 118 12.74 -4.74 5.90
N ALA A 119 11.77 -5.08 6.75
CA ALA A 119 10.92 -4.08 7.39
C ALA A 119 11.66 -3.45 8.58
N LEU A 120 11.59 -2.13 8.71
CA LEU A 120 12.25 -1.40 9.79
C LEU A 120 11.43 -0.18 10.22
N LEU A 121 11.72 0.35 11.41
CA LEU A 121 11.21 1.66 11.85
C LEU A 121 12.31 2.73 11.83
N ALA A 122 12.21 3.73 10.95
CA ALA A 122 13.19 4.80 10.86
C ALA A 122 12.56 6.18 10.66
N ASP A 123 13.34 7.11 10.11
CA ASP A 123 12.98 8.52 10.06
C ASP A 123 11.78 8.77 9.15
N TYR A 124 10.95 9.76 9.50
CA TYR A 124 9.73 10.11 8.77
C TYR A 124 9.99 10.50 7.31
N THR A 125 11.21 10.91 6.97
CA THR A 125 11.61 11.32 5.62
C THR A 125 11.61 10.19 4.59
N THR A 126 11.70 8.94 5.04
CA THR A 126 11.71 7.74 4.20
C THR A 126 10.51 6.81 4.49
N ALA A 127 9.47 7.35 5.13
CA ALA A 127 8.30 6.59 5.56
C ALA A 127 7.56 5.97 4.37
N GLY A 128 7.23 4.68 4.50
CA GLY A 128 6.33 4.00 3.57
C GLY A 128 4.87 4.44 3.76
N GLN A 129 4.06 4.22 2.72
CA GLN A 129 2.62 4.41 2.77
C GLN A 129 1.92 3.06 2.61
N PHE A 130 1.04 2.71 3.55
CA PHE A 130 0.54 1.35 3.71
C PHE A 130 -0.99 1.25 3.70
N GLN A 131 -1.48 0.07 3.33
CA GLN A 131 -2.86 -0.36 3.54
C GLN A 131 -2.90 -1.78 4.06
N ILE A 132 -4.03 -2.19 4.62
CA ILE A 132 -4.34 -3.60 4.86
C ILE A 132 -5.51 -3.99 3.95
N VAL A 133 -5.25 -4.87 2.99
CA VAL A 133 -6.25 -5.35 2.01
C VAL A 133 -6.36 -6.85 2.17
N ASP A 134 -7.56 -7.36 2.47
CA ASP A 134 -7.85 -8.79 2.63
C ASP A 134 -6.87 -9.54 3.55
N GLY A 135 -6.44 -8.88 4.62
CA GLY A 135 -5.52 -9.47 5.59
C GLY A 135 -4.03 -9.34 5.25
N GLN A 136 -3.69 -8.63 4.19
CA GLN A 136 -2.33 -8.40 3.75
C GLN A 136 -1.94 -6.94 3.98
N LEU A 137 -0.87 -6.70 4.75
CA LEU A 137 -0.24 -5.38 4.82
C LEU A 137 0.53 -5.14 3.52
N VAL A 138 0.21 -4.05 2.82
CA VAL A 138 0.82 -3.67 1.55
C VAL A 138 1.48 -2.31 1.66
N GLU A 139 2.65 -2.16 1.04
CA GLU A 139 3.35 -0.88 0.86
C GLU A 139 3.14 -0.38 -0.57
N LEU A 140 2.79 0.90 -0.71
CA LEU A 140 2.73 1.55 -2.01
C LEU A 140 4.12 1.93 -2.50
N VAL A 141 4.45 1.50 -3.70
CA VAL A 141 5.69 1.86 -4.40
C VAL A 141 5.39 2.35 -5.81
N THR A 142 6.36 2.97 -6.47
CA THR A 142 6.19 3.41 -7.86
C THR A 142 5.92 2.20 -8.75
N GLY A 143 4.75 2.18 -9.39
CA GLY A 143 4.39 1.15 -10.36
C GLY A 143 3.86 -0.16 -9.75
N GLY A 144 3.63 -0.23 -8.43
CA GLY A 144 3.09 -1.45 -7.83
C GLY A 144 2.92 -1.41 -6.31
N LEU A 145 2.88 -2.61 -5.73
CA LEU A 145 2.79 -2.84 -4.30
C LEU A 145 3.90 -3.80 -3.87
N LEU A 146 4.41 -3.61 -2.66
CA LEU A 146 5.12 -4.66 -1.93
C LEU A 146 4.20 -5.23 -0.85
N TYR A 147 4.42 -6.48 -0.49
CA TYR A 147 3.59 -7.22 0.45
C TYR A 147 4.42 -7.60 1.66
N ALA A 148 3.93 -7.28 2.86
CA ALA A 148 4.57 -7.72 4.09
C ALA A 148 4.61 -9.25 4.17
N VAL A 149 5.80 -9.82 4.25
CA VAL A 149 6.09 -11.24 4.40
C VAL A 149 6.55 -11.51 5.83
N VAL A 150 5.95 -12.53 6.46
CA VAL A 150 6.30 -12.94 7.82
C VAL A 150 6.97 -14.29 7.76
N GLU A 151 8.13 -14.42 8.41
CA GLU A 151 8.79 -15.73 8.47
C GLU A 151 7.94 -16.75 9.24
N PRO A 152 7.80 -17.99 8.74
CA PRO A 152 7.15 -19.04 9.51
C PRO A 152 7.87 -19.36 10.82
N GLN A 153 7.10 -19.61 11.88
CA GLN A 153 7.69 -20.01 13.17
C GLN A 153 8.36 -21.38 13.05
N ALA A 154 9.70 -21.41 13.16
CA ALA A 154 10.46 -22.65 12.99
C ALA A 154 10.13 -23.73 14.03
N ASN A 155 9.85 -23.33 15.28
CA ASN A 155 9.41 -24.19 16.38
C ASN A 155 8.87 -23.35 17.55
N SER A 156 8.29 -23.99 18.56
CA SER A 156 7.65 -23.33 19.71
C SER A 156 8.59 -22.54 20.63
N THR A 157 9.92 -22.63 20.46
CA THR A 157 10.87 -21.81 21.24
C THR A 157 11.18 -20.47 20.57
N VAL A 158 10.77 -20.28 19.31
CA VAL A 158 10.91 -19.00 18.61
C VAL A 158 9.91 -18.01 19.19
N VAL A 159 10.42 -16.90 19.72
CA VAL A 159 9.64 -15.87 20.43
C VAL A 159 9.41 -14.59 19.63
N LYS A 160 9.96 -14.50 18.42
CA LYS A 160 9.74 -13.38 17.51
C LYS A 160 9.83 -13.84 16.06
N LEU A 161 9.11 -13.17 15.16
CA LEU A 161 9.12 -13.45 13.72
C LEU A 161 9.55 -12.21 12.95
N SER A 162 10.49 -12.36 12.03
CA SER A 162 10.93 -11.31 11.12
C SER A 162 9.80 -10.89 10.19
N VAL A 163 9.81 -9.61 9.83
CA VAL A 163 8.95 -9.04 8.80
C VAL A 163 9.83 -8.46 7.71
N SER A 164 9.51 -8.79 6.47
CA SER A 164 10.10 -8.22 5.26
C SER A 164 8.98 -7.76 4.33
N PHE A 165 9.34 -7.12 3.22
CA PHE A 165 8.42 -6.82 2.13
C PHE A 165 8.93 -7.46 0.85
N GLY A 166 8.03 -8.09 0.10
CA GLY A 166 8.35 -8.79 -1.14
C GLY A 166 7.38 -8.45 -2.27
N SER A 167 7.68 -8.90 -3.48
CA SER A 167 6.81 -8.75 -4.65
C SER A 167 5.65 -9.76 -4.69
N GLU A 168 5.63 -10.73 -3.78
CA GLU A 168 4.63 -11.78 -3.69
C GLU A 168 3.86 -11.69 -2.38
N MET A 169 2.54 -11.92 -2.45
CA MET A 169 1.68 -11.91 -1.27
C MET A 169 2.11 -12.97 -0.25
N ASN A 170 2.07 -12.58 1.02
CA ASN A 170 2.32 -13.51 2.10
C ASN A 170 1.13 -14.44 2.29
N THR A 171 1.43 -15.70 2.58
CA THR A 171 0.41 -16.72 2.90
C THR A 171 0.44 -17.12 4.37
N TYR A 172 1.36 -16.55 5.16
CA TYR A 172 1.58 -16.90 6.55
C TYR A 172 1.05 -15.83 7.50
N GLY A 173 -0.19 -16.03 7.97
CA GLY A 173 -0.87 -15.15 8.91
C GLY A 173 -1.62 -14.01 8.23
N THR A 174 -2.17 -13.14 9.06
CA THR A 174 -3.13 -12.10 8.67
C THR A 174 -2.86 -10.83 9.45
N PHE A 175 -2.76 -9.73 8.72
CA PHE A 175 -2.69 -8.37 9.26
C PHE A 175 -4.10 -7.77 9.40
N ALA A 176 -4.30 -6.94 10.40
CA ALA A 176 -5.54 -6.19 10.58
C ALA A 176 -5.27 -4.86 11.30
N PHE A 177 -6.18 -3.90 11.12
CA PHE A 177 -6.26 -2.76 12.03
C PHE A 177 -7.28 -3.06 13.13
N SER A 178 -6.91 -2.78 14.38
CA SER A 178 -7.84 -2.76 15.52
C SER A 178 -7.79 -1.37 16.15
N GLY A 179 -8.76 -0.53 15.81
CA GLY A 179 -8.59 0.91 15.99
C GLY A 179 -7.51 1.39 15.02
N ASP A 180 -6.46 2.01 15.55
CA ASP A 180 -5.28 2.46 14.80
C ASP A 180 -4.10 1.50 14.86
N ALA A 181 -4.07 0.59 15.84
CA ALA A 181 -3.00 -0.38 16.00
C ALA A 181 -2.98 -1.39 14.85
N VAL A 182 -1.79 -1.65 14.31
CA VAL A 182 -1.53 -2.75 13.39
C VAL A 182 -1.40 -4.04 14.19
N GLN A 183 -2.17 -5.04 13.81
CA GLN A 183 -2.18 -6.36 14.40
C GLN A 183 -1.72 -7.40 13.40
N TRP A 184 -1.13 -8.47 13.92
CA TRP A 184 -0.87 -9.69 13.16
C TRP A 184 -1.32 -10.93 13.94
N SER A 185 -1.89 -11.91 13.25
CA SER A 185 -2.27 -13.18 13.86
C SER A 185 -2.21 -14.34 12.87
N ILE A 186 -2.14 -15.56 13.39
CA ILE A 186 -2.31 -16.79 12.62
C ILE A 186 -2.97 -17.85 13.50
N PRO A 187 -3.85 -18.73 12.98
CA PRO A 187 -4.54 -19.72 13.82
C PRO A 187 -3.62 -20.67 14.60
N SER A 188 -2.42 -20.93 14.09
CA SER A 188 -1.46 -21.87 14.70
C SER A 188 -0.69 -21.29 15.89
N ILE A 189 -0.72 -19.97 16.12
CA ILE A 189 0.06 -19.31 17.17
C ILE A 189 -0.89 -18.43 18.01
N SER A 190 -1.10 -18.84 19.26
CA SER A 190 -1.81 -18.01 20.23
C SER A 190 -0.88 -16.94 20.77
N ARG A 191 -1.23 -15.66 20.55
CA ARG A 191 -0.48 -14.50 21.06
C ARG A 191 -1.27 -13.80 22.15
N PRO A 192 -0.65 -13.40 23.27
CA PRO A 192 -1.35 -12.66 24.33
C PRO A 192 -1.74 -11.24 23.90
N ASN A 193 -0.97 -10.63 22.99
CA ASN A 193 -1.24 -9.32 22.41
C ASN A 193 -0.96 -9.37 20.90
N LEU A 194 -1.98 -9.15 20.08
CA LEU A 194 -1.85 -9.15 18.62
C LEU A 194 -1.15 -7.89 18.07
N SER A 195 -1.15 -6.82 18.86
CA SER A 195 -0.52 -5.53 18.55
C SER A 195 0.92 -5.44 19.07
N ALA A 196 1.49 -6.50 19.65
CA ALA A 196 2.85 -6.47 20.18
C ALA A 196 3.89 -6.63 19.06
N TRP A 197 4.74 -5.63 18.90
CA TRP A 197 5.85 -5.62 17.97
C TRP A 197 7.17 -5.53 18.75
N LEU A 198 8.27 -5.86 18.07
CA LEU A 198 9.60 -5.59 18.57
C LEU A 198 10.37 -4.81 17.51
N VAL A 199 11.14 -3.84 17.96
CA VAL A 199 12.21 -3.23 17.16
C VAL A 199 13.53 -3.70 17.71
N CYS A 200 14.34 -4.36 16.89
CA CYS A 200 15.57 -5.00 17.33
C CYS A 200 16.77 -4.52 16.52
N GLY A 201 17.94 -4.50 17.17
CA GLY A 201 19.23 -4.26 16.51
C GLY A 201 19.22 -2.99 15.65
N SER A 202 19.47 -3.13 14.35
CA SER A 202 19.45 -2.04 13.37
C SER A 202 18.03 -1.63 12.96
N GLN A 203 17.16 -1.33 13.92
CA GLN A 203 15.78 -0.88 13.71
C GLN A 203 14.83 -1.86 12.99
N THR A 204 15.24 -3.11 12.83
CA THR A 204 14.42 -4.14 12.16
C THR A 204 13.14 -4.42 12.94
N LEU A 205 12.01 -4.51 12.24
CA LEU A 205 10.70 -4.77 12.81
C LEU A 205 10.41 -6.28 12.88
N TRP A 206 9.91 -6.72 14.03
CA TRP A 206 9.54 -8.10 14.29
C TRP A 206 8.17 -8.18 14.95
N ILE A 207 7.48 -9.29 14.74
CA ILE A 207 6.29 -9.64 15.50
C ILE A 207 6.73 -10.25 16.84
N ASN A 208 6.22 -9.74 17.96
CA ASN A 208 6.47 -10.33 19.28
C ASN A 208 5.52 -11.53 19.53
N LEU A 209 6.04 -12.74 19.69
CA LEU A 209 5.23 -13.91 20.07
C LEU A 209 5.17 -14.12 21.60
N GLY A 210 6.02 -13.43 22.34
CA GLY A 210 6.17 -13.56 23.78
C GLY A 210 5.33 -12.58 24.60
N ALA A 211 5.81 -12.31 25.81
CA ALA A 211 5.28 -11.28 26.68
C ALA A 211 5.58 -9.88 26.11
N TYR A 212 4.67 -8.93 26.37
CA TYR A 212 4.78 -7.54 25.97
C TYR A 212 5.03 -6.67 27.21
N ALA A 213 5.99 -5.74 27.13
CA ALA A 213 6.42 -4.82 28.19
C ALA A 213 7.09 -5.48 29.41
N TYR A 214 7.32 -6.80 29.38
CA TYR A 214 8.15 -7.52 30.32
C TYR A 214 8.77 -8.73 29.63
N MET A 215 9.99 -9.11 30.03
CA MET A 215 10.78 -10.16 29.37
C MET A 215 11.06 -9.87 27.87
N THR A 216 11.14 -8.58 27.50
CA THR A 216 11.57 -8.14 26.17
C THR A 216 12.89 -8.82 25.79
N PRO A 217 12.99 -9.44 24.60
CA PRO A 217 14.24 -10.06 24.16
C PRO A 217 15.42 -9.09 24.19
N ALA A 218 16.59 -9.56 24.58
CA ALA A 218 17.80 -8.73 24.65
C ALA A 218 18.11 -8.10 23.28
N GLY A 219 18.42 -6.80 23.28
CA GLY A 219 18.69 -6.03 22.06
C GLY A 219 17.43 -5.64 21.26
N CYS A 220 16.25 -5.80 21.85
CA CYS A 220 14.98 -5.34 21.30
C CYS A 220 14.29 -4.38 22.27
N ALA A 221 13.44 -3.52 21.72
CA ALA A 221 12.42 -2.78 22.43
C ALA A 221 11.04 -3.33 22.06
N ASP A 222 10.13 -3.41 23.03
CA ASP A 222 8.71 -3.64 22.76
C ASP A 222 8.11 -2.38 22.14
N GLU A 223 7.28 -2.59 21.11
CA GLU A 223 6.64 -1.52 20.37
C GLU A 223 5.16 -1.87 20.10
N THR A 224 4.37 -0.82 19.92
CA THR A 224 3.08 -0.87 19.23
C THR A 224 3.19 0.08 18.04
N ILE A 225 2.74 -0.37 16.88
CA ILE A 225 2.75 0.45 15.66
C ILE A 225 1.32 0.75 15.23
N HIS A 226 1.09 2.01 14.90
CA HIS A 226 -0.22 2.57 14.67
C HIS A 226 -0.25 3.29 13.33
N TYR A 227 -1.39 3.26 12.66
CA TYR A 227 -1.57 4.10 11.50
C TYR A 227 -1.59 5.58 11.91
N TYR A 228 -1.11 6.43 11.01
CA TYR A 228 -1.21 7.87 11.09
C TYR A 228 -1.69 8.39 9.73
N ASN A 229 -2.74 9.22 9.74
CA ASN A 229 -3.45 9.66 8.53
C ASN A 229 -3.23 11.16 8.22
N GLY A 230 -2.18 11.76 8.79
CA GLY A 230 -1.80 13.13 8.45
C GLY A 230 -1.37 13.25 6.99
N ALA A 231 -1.56 14.42 6.40
CA ALA A 231 -1.21 14.67 5.00
C ALA A 231 0.27 14.39 4.68
N THR A 232 1.16 14.52 5.67
CA THR A 232 2.59 14.22 5.58
C THR A 232 3.03 13.48 6.84
N ALA A 233 4.04 12.62 6.72
CA ALA A 233 4.75 12.07 7.88
C ALA A 233 5.50 13.19 8.62
N VAL A 234 5.61 13.10 9.95
CA VAL A 234 6.18 14.16 10.80
C VAL A 234 7.09 13.56 11.86
N SER A 235 8.14 14.29 12.22
CA SER A 235 9.05 13.95 13.33
C SER A 235 8.33 13.86 14.67
#